data_AF-A0A9D2SXE6-F1
#
_entry.id   AF-A0A9D2SXE6-F1
#
_cell.length_a   1.000
_cell.length_b   1.000
_cell.length_c   1.000
_cell.angle_alpha   90.00
_cell.angle_beta   90.00
_cell.angle_gamma   90.00
#
_symmetry.space_group_name_H-M   'P 1'
#
loop_
_entity.id
_entity.type
_entity.pdbx_description
1 polymer ?
#
loop_
_entity_poly.entity_id
_entity_poly.type
_entity_poly.pdbx_seq_one_letter_code
_entity_poly.pdbx_strand_id
1 'polypeptide(L)'
;MGETATAVFLRMSYVAASVLFVLVVNRFFFPTSLRSQFRYNLQMLFHMHHMYLRILEDALTNPPDYWRICDAQLQYHMVHGQIKQDLPKTAGTREEDYMKVLAITWRMASEIQQMIIHARNRRRGAEARHVMERYIYYTDYVLNLIQEMLHLKKEKRIKNISGMQYQRYIEGEPKLSRLMDEYARNLSSLYVLVLQKYQ
;
A
#
# COMPACT_ATOMS: atom_id res chain seq x y z
N MET A 1 53.76 25.20 27.91
CA MET A 1 52.85 24.05 28.15
C MET A 1 51.35 24.40 28.10
N GLY A 2 50.93 25.66 27.90
CA GLY A 2 49.51 26.05 27.88
C GLY A 2 48.82 26.06 26.50
N GLU A 3 49.58 26.23 25.42
CA GLU A 3 49.01 26.44 24.07
C GLU A 3 48.46 25.16 23.41
N THR A 4 49.05 24.00 23.74
CA THR A 4 48.56 22.71 23.23
C THR A 4 47.25 22.30 23.91
N ALA A 5 47.11 22.62 25.20
CA ALA A 5 45.89 22.36 25.96
C ALA A 5 44.70 23.20 25.46
N THR A 6 44.93 24.48 25.16
CA THR A 6 43.89 25.37 24.61
C THR A 6 43.47 24.95 23.20
N ALA A 7 44.40 24.54 22.34
CA ALA A 7 44.09 24.05 21.00
C ALA A 7 43.28 22.73 21.02
N VAL A 8 43.61 21.81 21.94
CA VAL A 8 42.87 20.55 22.11
C VAL A 8 41.47 20.80 22.67
N PHE A 9 41.33 21.71 23.64
CA PHE A 9 40.03 22.09 24.20
C PHE A 9 39.09 22.68 23.13
N LEU A 10 39.63 23.54 22.27
CA LEU A 10 38.86 24.15 21.17
C LEU A 10 38.37 23.09 20.17
N ARG A 11 39.21 22.11 19.83
CA ARG A 11 38.79 21.00 18.94
C ARG A 11 37.69 20.14 19.57
N MET A 12 37.83 19.81 20.85
CA MET A 12 36.82 19.07 21.60
C MET A 12 35.49 19.83 21.68
N SER A 13 35.51 21.15 21.90
CA SER A 13 34.29 21.95 21.97
C SER A 13 33.58 22.04 20.61
N TYR A 14 34.32 22.18 19.50
CA TYR A 14 33.73 22.14 18.16
C TYR A 14 33.11 20.78 17.83
N VAL A 15 33.76 19.67 18.21
CA VAL A 15 33.20 18.33 18.03
C VAL A 15 31.92 18.17 18.87
N ALA A 16 31.95 18.56 20.14
CA ALA A 16 30.78 18.49 21.01
C ALA A 16 29.62 19.34 20.47
N ALA A 17 29.90 20.57 20.02
CA ALA A 17 28.92 21.45 19.41
C ALA A 17 28.36 20.88 18.10
N SER A 18 29.20 20.24 17.28
CA SER A 18 28.77 19.57 16.04
C SER A 18 27.86 18.39 16.33
N VAL A 19 28.18 17.56 17.33
CA VAL A 19 27.34 16.45 17.77
C VAL A 19 25.99 16.97 18.29
N LEU A 20 26.00 18.00 19.13
CA LEU A 20 24.79 18.65 19.65
C LEU A 20 23.93 19.22 18.51
N PHE A 21 24.54 19.89 17.55
CA PHE A 21 23.86 20.43 16.38
C PHE A 21 23.21 19.31 15.56
N VAL A 22 23.93 18.23 15.27
CA VAL A 22 23.37 17.07 14.56
C VAL A 22 22.23 16.45 15.36
N LEU A 23 22.33 16.34 16.69
CA LEU A 23 21.26 15.82 17.53
C LEU A 23 20.02 16.72 17.54
N VAL A 24 20.19 18.04 17.63
CA VAL A 24 19.09 19.03 17.58
C VAL A 24 18.44 19.01 16.20
N VAL A 25 19.23 19.01 15.12
CA VAL A 25 18.73 18.94 13.75
C VAL A 25 18.02 17.61 13.50
N ASN A 26 18.58 16.48 13.94
CA ASN A 26 17.96 15.17 13.83
C ASN A 26 16.66 15.05 14.66
N ARG A 27 16.60 15.71 15.82
CA ARG A 27 15.42 15.69 16.71
C ARG A 27 14.32 16.66 16.32
N PHE A 28 14.65 17.85 15.81
CA PHE A 28 13.70 18.93 15.54
C PHE A 28 13.44 19.18 14.05
N PHE A 29 14.43 19.03 13.17
CA PHE A 29 14.27 19.23 11.72
C PHE A 29 14.07 17.91 10.95
N PHE A 30 14.67 16.81 11.42
CA PHE A 30 14.44 15.45 10.91
C PHE A 30 13.78 14.46 11.90
N PRO A 31 12.88 14.86 12.81
CA PRO A 31 11.90 13.90 13.25
C PRO A 31 11.06 13.67 12.00
N THR A 32 11.41 12.68 11.19
CA THR A 32 10.43 12.01 10.36
C THR A 32 9.39 11.53 11.36
N SER A 33 8.41 12.40 11.63
CA SER A 33 7.57 12.24 12.80
C SER A 33 6.99 10.85 12.68
N LEU A 34 7.10 10.04 13.72
CA LEU A 34 6.73 8.63 13.65
C LEU A 34 5.29 8.46 13.12
N ARG A 35 4.44 9.46 13.38
CA ARG A 35 3.11 9.66 12.77
C ARG A 35 3.11 9.94 11.27
N SER A 36 4.01 10.78 10.76
CA SER A 36 4.19 11.01 9.32
C SER A 36 4.74 9.78 8.61
N GLN A 37 5.70 9.05 9.21
CA GLN A 37 6.17 7.78 8.66
C GLN A 37 5.05 6.75 8.59
N PHE A 38 4.28 6.62 9.68
CA PHE A 38 3.10 5.76 9.71
C PHE A 38 2.08 6.10 8.62
N ARG A 39 1.72 7.39 8.47
CA ARG A 39 0.79 7.84 7.42
C ARG A 39 1.34 7.59 6.02
N TYR A 40 2.64 7.81 5.81
CA TYR A 40 3.31 7.52 4.56
C TYR A 40 3.28 6.01 4.23
N ASN A 41 3.58 5.15 5.20
CA ASN A 41 3.55 3.71 5.03
C ASN A 41 2.13 3.22 4.73
N LEU A 42 1.11 3.78 5.38
CA LEU A 42 -0.29 3.50 5.06
C LEU A 42 -0.64 3.94 3.63
N GLN A 43 -0.18 5.12 3.20
CA GLN A 43 -0.37 5.56 1.82
C GLN A 43 0.34 4.63 0.82
N MET A 44 1.54 4.17 1.15
CA MET A 44 2.30 3.22 0.34
C MET A 44 1.57 1.88 0.24
N LEU A 45 0.94 1.40 1.32
CA LEU A 45 0.12 0.18 1.32
C LEU A 45 -1.00 0.23 0.28
N PHE A 46 -1.74 1.34 0.20
CA PHE A 46 -2.78 1.52 -0.83
C PHE A 46 -2.19 1.71 -2.23
N HIS A 47 -1.08 2.45 -2.35
CA HIS A 47 -0.35 2.59 -3.61
C HIS A 47 0.05 1.22 -4.19
N MET A 48 0.48 0.28 -3.33
CA MET A 48 0.79 -1.09 -3.74
C MET A 48 -0.42 -1.82 -4.31
N HIS A 49 -1.62 -1.66 -3.75
CA HIS A 49 -2.82 -2.26 -4.31
C HIS A 49 -3.15 -1.73 -5.71
N HIS A 50 -2.99 -0.42 -5.94
CA HIS A 50 -3.08 0.16 -7.29
C HIS A 50 -2.00 -0.38 -8.23
N MET A 51 -0.78 -0.58 -7.73
CA MET A 51 0.29 -1.18 -8.52
C MET A 51 -0.02 -2.63 -8.89
N TYR A 52 -0.54 -3.43 -7.97
CA TYR A 52 -0.97 -4.80 -8.26
C TYR A 52 -2.09 -4.86 -9.30
N LEU A 53 -3.06 -3.94 -9.25
CA LEU A 53 -4.11 -3.83 -10.27
C LEU A 53 -3.53 -3.52 -11.65
N ARG A 54 -2.52 -2.64 -11.73
CA ARG A 54 -1.79 -2.35 -12.97
C ARG A 54 -1.00 -3.57 -13.48
N ILE A 55 -0.38 -4.34 -12.59
CA ILE A 55 0.31 -5.59 -12.96
C ILE A 55 -0.70 -6.61 -13.47
N LEU A 56 -1.88 -6.70 -12.85
CA LEU A 56 -2.96 -7.58 -13.31
C LEU A 56 -3.51 -7.18 -14.68
N GLU A 57 -3.68 -5.87 -14.91
CA GLU A 57 -4.08 -5.32 -16.23
C GLU A 57 -3.05 -5.65 -17.31
N ASP A 58 -1.76 -5.52 -17.01
CA ASP A 58 -0.67 -5.87 -17.93
C ASP A 58 -0.65 -7.40 -18.20
N ALA A 59 -0.84 -8.21 -17.16
CA ALA A 59 -0.88 -9.67 -17.23
C ALA A 59 -2.07 -10.23 -18.05
N LEU A 60 -3.05 -9.40 -18.42
CA LEU A 60 -4.12 -9.75 -19.36
C LEU A 60 -3.65 -9.84 -20.81
N THR A 61 -2.56 -9.15 -21.15
CA THR A 61 -2.03 -9.06 -22.51
C THR A 61 -0.67 -9.74 -22.62
N ASN A 62 0.17 -9.48 -21.62
CA ASN A 62 1.54 -9.90 -21.57
C ASN A 62 1.71 -11.04 -20.56
N PRO A 63 2.69 -11.92 -20.74
CA PRO A 63 3.04 -12.87 -19.69
C PRO A 63 3.42 -12.10 -18.41
N PRO A 64 2.96 -12.53 -17.23
CA PRO A 64 3.30 -11.85 -15.98
C PRO A 64 4.81 -11.92 -15.74
N ASP A 65 5.41 -10.76 -15.45
CA ASP A 65 6.80 -10.66 -15.04
C ASP A 65 6.93 -11.09 -13.57
N TYR A 66 7.43 -12.31 -13.36
CA TYR A 66 7.64 -12.87 -12.03
C TYR A 66 8.57 -12.02 -11.16
N TRP A 67 9.58 -11.37 -11.76
CA TRP A 67 10.52 -10.54 -11.01
C TRP A 67 9.79 -9.32 -10.41
N ARG A 68 8.94 -8.68 -11.22
CA ARG A 68 8.13 -7.55 -10.80
C ARG A 68 7.12 -7.92 -9.70
N ILE A 69 6.57 -9.12 -9.74
CA ILE A 69 5.65 -9.62 -8.70
C ILE A 69 6.41 -9.88 -7.39
N CYS A 70 7.59 -10.52 -7.46
CA CYS A 70 8.42 -10.80 -6.29
C CYS A 70 8.91 -9.51 -5.62
N ASP A 71 9.37 -8.53 -6.38
CA ASP A 71 9.78 -7.22 -5.86
C ASP A 71 8.60 -6.49 -5.19
N ALA A 72 7.44 -6.47 -5.85
CA ALA A 72 6.22 -5.91 -5.28
C ALA A 72 5.82 -6.59 -3.95
N GLN A 73 5.93 -7.92 -3.89
CA GLN A 73 5.63 -8.70 -2.69
C GLN A 73 6.61 -8.38 -1.55
N LEU A 74 7.91 -8.32 -1.84
CA LEU A 74 8.92 -7.96 -0.85
C LEU A 74 8.66 -6.58 -0.27
N GLN A 75 8.43 -5.59 -1.14
CA GLN A 75 8.12 -4.23 -0.71
C GLN A 75 6.82 -4.15 0.10
N TYR A 76 5.80 -4.91 -0.28
CA TYR A 76 4.56 -5.01 0.48
C TYR A 76 4.81 -5.56 1.91
N HIS A 77 5.58 -6.65 2.04
CA HIS A 77 5.91 -7.20 3.35
C HIS A 77 6.72 -6.24 4.22
N MET A 78 7.66 -5.49 3.63
CA MET A 78 8.44 -4.48 4.34
C MET A 78 7.53 -3.37 4.90
N VAL A 79 6.69 -2.78 4.04
CA VAL A 79 5.75 -1.71 4.44
C VAL A 79 4.77 -2.22 5.49
N HIS A 80 4.17 -3.38 5.28
CA HIS A 80 3.24 -4.00 6.24
C HIS A 80 3.91 -4.24 7.60
N GLY A 81 5.16 -4.73 7.60
CA GLY A 81 5.97 -4.92 8.81
C GLY A 81 6.23 -3.61 9.55
N GLN A 82 6.60 -2.56 8.84
CA GLN A 82 6.83 -1.22 9.40
C GLN A 82 5.56 -0.64 10.02
N ILE A 83 4.42 -0.72 9.33
CA ILE A 83 3.13 -0.24 9.89
C ILE A 83 2.82 -0.98 11.19
N LYS A 84 2.98 -2.31 11.22
CA LYS A 84 2.74 -3.12 12.42
C LYS A 84 3.68 -2.76 13.58
N GLN A 85 4.94 -2.43 13.30
CA GLN A 85 5.92 -2.03 14.30
C GLN A 85 5.65 -0.63 14.87
N ASP A 86 5.18 0.29 14.03
CA ASP A 86 4.89 1.68 14.40
C ASP A 86 3.52 1.82 15.06
N LEU A 87 2.63 0.85 14.87
CA LEU A 87 1.25 0.91 15.30
C LEU A 87 1.08 1.15 16.82
N PRO A 88 1.74 0.39 17.72
CA PRO A 88 1.59 0.59 19.16
C PRO A 88 2.10 1.97 19.63
N LYS A 89 3.02 2.57 18.86
CA LYS A 89 3.65 3.86 19.17
C LYS A 89 2.85 5.05 18.64
N THR A 90 1.92 4.83 17.71
CA THR A 90 1.23 5.89 16.96
C THR A 90 -0.28 5.89 17.13
N ALA A 91 -0.89 4.71 17.24
CA ALA A 91 -2.34 4.55 17.08
C ALA A 91 -3.13 4.71 18.39
N GLY A 92 -2.49 4.56 19.56
CA GLY A 92 -3.16 4.65 20.86
C GLY A 92 -4.38 3.72 20.92
N THR A 93 -5.56 4.28 21.19
CA THR A 93 -6.84 3.52 21.27
C THR A 93 -7.33 2.96 19.93
N ARG A 94 -6.71 3.33 18.80
CA ARG A 94 -7.13 2.90 17.44
C ARG A 94 -6.31 1.74 16.89
N GLU A 95 -5.46 1.13 17.71
CA GLU A 95 -4.59 0.02 17.30
C GLU A 95 -5.38 -1.13 16.68
N GLU A 96 -6.46 -1.57 17.34
CA GLU A 96 -7.28 -2.69 16.86
C GLU A 96 -7.89 -2.44 15.47
N ASP A 97 -8.31 -1.22 15.18
CA ASP A 97 -8.90 -0.86 13.89
C ASP A 97 -7.88 -0.93 12.75
N TYR A 98 -6.68 -0.41 12.99
CA TYR A 98 -5.60 -0.50 12.01
C TYR A 98 -5.09 -1.93 11.85
N MET A 99 -5.12 -2.75 12.90
CA MET A 99 -4.85 -4.19 12.78
C MET A 99 -5.89 -4.88 11.89
N LYS A 100 -7.18 -4.52 12.00
CA LYS A 100 -8.23 -5.02 11.09
C LYS A 100 -7.97 -4.58 9.64
N VAL A 101 -7.61 -3.31 9.42
CA VAL A 101 -7.21 -2.81 8.09
C VAL A 101 -6.06 -3.64 7.53
N LEU A 102 -4.98 -3.81 8.28
CA LEU A 102 -3.81 -4.59 7.87
C LEU A 102 -4.20 -6.03 7.50
N ALA A 103 -4.98 -6.70 8.36
CA ALA A 103 -5.44 -8.06 8.11
C ALA A 103 -6.31 -8.20 6.85
N ILE A 104 -7.16 -7.21 6.55
CA ILE A 104 -7.95 -7.19 5.32
C ILE A 104 -7.05 -6.95 4.10
N THR A 105 -6.18 -5.95 4.16
CA THR A 105 -5.26 -5.64 3.04
C THR A 105 -4.30 -6.77 2.72
N TRP A 106 -3.87 -7.54 3.74
CA TRP A 106 -3.02 -8.71 3.56
C TRP A 106 -3.70 -9.81 2.72
N ARG A 107 -4.97 -10.08 3.03
CA ARG A 107 -5.79 -11.04 2.27
C ARG A 107 -5.97 -10.57 0.83
N MET A 108 -6.31 -9.29 0.65
CA MET A 108 -6.40 -8.66 -0.67
C MET A 108 -5.10 -8.78 -1.47
N ALA A 109 -3.94 -8.58 -0.84
CA ALA A 109 -2.64 -8.73 -1.50
C ALA A 109 -2.39 -10.17 -1.97
N SER A 110 -2.76 -11.16 -1.15
CA SER A 110 -2.64 -12.57 -1.50
C SER A 110 -3.57 -12.96 -2.66
N GLU A 111 -4.81 -12.45 -2.66
CA GLU A 111 -5.81 -12.71 -3.71
C GLU A 111 -5.38 -12.11 -5.05
N ILE A 112 -4.92 -10.86 -5.07
CA ILE A 112 -4.50 -10.21 -6.32
C ILE A 112 -3.23 -10.82 -6.91
N GLN A 113 -2.26 -11.22 -6.08
CA GLN A 113 -1.08 -11.95 -6.54
C GLN A 113 -1.47 -13.27 -7.20
N GLN A 114 -2.42 -14.02 -6.61
CA GLN A 114 -2.95 -15.23 -7.22
C GLN A 114 -3.69 -14.93 -8.53
N MET A 115 -4.49 -13.86 -8.59
CA MET A 115 -5.14 -13.44 -9.84
C MET A 115 -4.11 -13.16 -10.94
N ILE A 116 -3.01 -12.46 -10.64
CA ILE A 116 -1.94 -12.16 -11.59
C ILE A 116 -1.31 -13.45 -12.15
N ILE A 117 -1.00 -14.42 -11.29
CA ILE A 117 -0.42 -15.71 -11.72
C ILE A 117 -1.41 -16.49 -12.61
N HIS A 118 -2.69 -16.48 -12.24
CA HIS A 118 -3.73 -17.16 -13.01
C HIS A 118 -4.11 -16.40 -14.28
N ALA A 119 -3.80 -15.10 -14.37
CA ALA A 119 -4.13 -14.27 -15.52
C ALA A 119 -3.53 -14.81 -16.84
N ARG A 120 -2.46 -15.61 -16.74
CA ARG A 120 -1.68 -16.27 -17.81
C ARG A 120 -2.48 -17.12 -18.84
N ASN A 121 -3.76 -17.39 -18.62
CA ASN A 121 -4.49 -18.36 -19.44
C ASN A 121 -4.75 -17.84 -20.88
N ARG A 122 -3.89 -18.26 -21.83
CA ARG A 122 -3.91 -17.87 -23.28
C ARG A 122 -5.18 -18.27 -24.05
N ARG A 123 -6.14 -18.92 -23.39
CA ARG A 123 -7.43 -19.34 -23.97
C ARG A 123 -8.61 -18.47 -23.53
N ARG A 124 -8.38 -17.32 -22.88
CA ARG A 124 -9.49 -16.41 -22.58
C ARG A 124 -10.01 -15.76 -23.86
N GLY A 125 -11.30 -15.93 -24.09
CA GLY A 125 -12.03 -15.14 -25.07
C GLY A 125 -11.99 -13.65 -24.70
N ALA A 126 -12.22 -12.79 -25.70
CA ALA A 126 -12.25 -11.33 -25.51
C ALA A 126 -13.20 -10.89 -24.39
N GLU A 127 -14.31 -11.61 -24.19
CA GLU A 127 -15.29 -11.33 -23.15
C GLU A 127 -14.72 -11.46 -21.72
N ALA A 128 -14.00 -12.55 -21.45
CA ALA A 128 -13.38 -12.77 -20.13
C ALA A 128 -12.36 -11.68 -19.78
N ARG A 129 -11.65 -11.18 -20.80
CA ARG A 129 -10.72 -10.06 -20.65
C ARG A 129 -11.45 -8.76 -20.33
N HIS A 130 -12.52 -8.44 -21.05
CA HIS A 130 -13.32 -7.24 -20.77
C HIS A 130 -13.99 -7.26 -19.39
N VAL A 131 -14.44 -8.42 -18.92
CA VAL A 131 -14.94 -8.57 -17.54
C VAL A 131 -13.83 -8.24 -16.53
N MET A 132 -12.62 -8.75 -16.74
CA MET A 132 -11.49 -8.49 -15.84
C MET A 132 -11.03 -7.03 -15.89
N GLU A 133 -11.01 -6.39 -17.06
CA GLU A 133 -10.72 -4.95 -17.19
C GLU A 133 -11.73 -4.09 -16.43
N ARG A 134 -13.04 -4.37 -16.59
CA ARG A 134 -14.10 -3.69 -15.84
C ARG A 134 -13.94 -3.89 -14.34
N TYR A 135 -13.68 -5.12 -13.91
CA TYR A 135 -13.42 -5.43 -12.51
C TYR A 135 -12.24 -4.62 -11.94
N ILE A 136 -11.13 -4.55 -12.67
CA ILE A 136 -9.94 -3.78 -12.27
C ILE A 136 -10.29 -2.30 -12.09
N TYR A 137 -11.01 -1.70 -13.03
CA TYR A 137 -11.38 -0.28 -12.95
C TYR A 137 -12.31 0.04 -11.78
N TYR A 138 -13.31 -0.80 -11.52
CA TYR A 138 -14.17 -0.63 -10.34
C TYR A 138 -13.40 -0.78 -9.04
N THR A 139 -12.51 -1.76 -8.98
CA THR A 139 -11.67 -2.01 -7.80
C THR A 139 -10.75 -0.83 -7.53
N ASP A 140 -10.12 -0.28 -8.57
CA ASP A 140 -9.27 0.90 -8.50
C ASP A 140 -10.03 2.14 -8.02
N TYR A 141 -11.26 2.31 -8.51
CA TYR A 141 -12.15 3.39 -8.07
C TYR A 141 -12.50 3.28 -6.59
N VAL A 142 -12.91 2.09 -6.12
CA VAL A 142 -13.28 1.89 -4.72
C VAL A 142 -12.07 2.07 -3.80
N LEU A 143 -10.88 1.63 -4.20
CA LEU A 143 -9.64 1.91 -3.45
C LEU A 143 -9.38 3.40 -3.29
N ASN A 144 -9.56 4.19 -4.36
CA ASN A 144 -9.43 5.65 -4.30
C ASN A 144 -10.46 6.29 -3.36
N LEU A 145 -11.71 5.79 -3.33
CA LEU A 145 -12.73 6.25 -2.36
C LEU A 145 -12.31 5.95 -0.92
N ILE A 146 -11.75 4.75 -0.65
CA ILE A 146 -11.24 4.39 0.67
C ILE A 146 -10.08 5.31 1.09
N GLN A 147 -9.15 5.57 0.17
CA GLN A 147 -8.05 6.50 0.41
C GLN A 147 -8.54 7.92 0.69
N GLU A 148 -9.57 8.38 -0.02
CA GLU A 148 -10.20 9.68 0.21
C GLU A 148 -10.78 9.80 1.62
N MET A 149 -11.56 8.79 2.04
CA MET A 149 -12.12 8.74 3.39
C MET A 149 -11.00 8.76 4.43
N LEU A 150 -9.91 8.03 4.21
CA LEU A 150 -8.73 8.02 5.08
C LEU A 150 -7.85 9.28 4.99
N HIS A 151 -8.21 10.28 4.18
CA HIS A 151 -7.42 11.47 3.88
C HIS A 151 -6.00 11.14 3.39
N LEU A 152 -5.85 10.07 2.62
CA LEU A 152 -4.61 9.68 1.97
C LEU A 152 -4.55 10.28 0.55
N LYS A 153 -3.34 10.42 0.02
CA LYS A 153 -3.16 10.88 -1.36
C LYS A 153 -3.73 9.83 -2.32
N LYS A 154 -4.70 10.25 -3.15
CA LYS A 154 -5.29 9.42 -4.20
C LYS A 154 -4.33 9.16 -5.35
N GLU A 155 -4.57 8.10 -6.10
CA GLU A 155 -3.94 7.89 -7.40
C GLU A 155 -4.55 8.81 -8.46
N LYS A 156 -3.70 9.34 -9.35
CA LYS A 156 -4.14 10.34 -10.35
C LYS A 156 -4.83 9.71 -11.57
N ARG A 157 -4.64 8.40 -11.81
CA ARG A 157 -5.24 7.69 -12.94
C ARG A 157 -6.59 7.11 -12.54
N ILE A 158 -7.65 7.91 -12.65
CA ILE A 158 -9.02 7.43 -12.53
C ILE A 158 -9.57 7.27 -13.94
N LYS A 159 -9.81 6.03 -14.38
CA LYS A 159 -10.56 5.77 -15.61
C LYS A 159 -12.05 6.00 -15.34
N ASN A 160 -12.77 6.62 -16.28
CA ASN A 160 -14.19 6.92 -16.11
C ASN A 160 -14.99 5.62 -16.03
N ILE A 161 -15.66 5.38 -14.90
CA ILE A 161 -16.51 4.20 -14.65
C ILE A 161 -17.97 4.39 -15.09
N SER A 162 -18.35 5.57 -15.59
CA SER A 162 -19.72 5.89 -15.97
C SER A 162 -20.25 4.91 -17.03
N GLY A 163 -21.36 4.24 -16.72
CA GLY A 163 -22.02 3.28 -17.61
C GLY A 163 -21.43 1.86 -17.63
N MET A 164 -20.37 1.57 -16.86
CA MET A 164 -19.92 0.18 -16.72
C MET A 164 -20.92 -0.63 -15.87
N GLN A 165 -20.99 -1.94 -16.12
CA GLN A 165 -21.64 -2.87 -15.22
C GLN A 165 -20.56 -3.64 -14.47
N TYR A 166 -20.69 -3.68 -13.15
CA TYR A 166 -19.75 -4.35 -12.29
C TYR A 166 -20.02 -5.86 -12.30
N GLN A 167 -19.00 -6.65 -12.69
CA GLN A 167 -19.11 -8.09 -12.85
C GLN A 167 -17.90 -8.78 -12.23
N ARG A 168 -18.16 -9.83 -11.44
CA ARG A 168 -17.14 -10.61 -10.69
C ARG A 168 -17.03 -12.06 -11.17
N TYR A 169 -17.84 -12.43 -12.16
CA TYR A 169 -17.93 -13.80 -12.66
C TYR A 169 -17.51 -13.85 -14.12
N ILE A 170 -16.59 -14.78 -14.40
CA ILE A 170 -16.09 -15.10 -15.73
C ILE A 170 -16.48 -16.55 -16.03
N GLU A 171 -17.29 -16.73 -17.08
CA GLU A 171 -17.70 -18.05 -17.53
C GLU A 171 -16.48 -18.90 -17.94
N GLY A 172 -16.46 -20.15 -17.51
CA GLY A 172 -15.33 -21.07 -17.78
C GLY A 172 -14.08 -20.87 -16.91
N GLU A 173 -14.05 -19.87 -16.01
CA GLU A 173 -12.90 -19.57 -15.15
C GLU A 173 -13.33 -19.49 -13.66
N PRO A 174 -13.72 -20.62 -13.03
CA PRO A 174 -14.28 -20.63 -11.67
C PRO A 174 -13.26 -20.18 -10.61
N LYS A 175 -11.98 -20.52 -10.78
CA LYS A 175 -10.92 -20.15 -9.84
C LYS A 175 -10.67 -18.65 -9.83
N LEU A 176 -10.65 -18.03 -11.01
CA LEU A 176 -10.46 -16.59 -11.15
C LEU A 176 -11.68 -15.82 -10.62
N SER A 177 -12.89 -16.28 -10.96
CA SER A 177 -14.14 -15.71 -10.44
C SER A 177 -14.19 -15.74 -8.91
N ARG A 178 -13.75 -16.85 -8.31
CA ARG A 178 -13.64 -16.97 -6.86
C ARG A 178 -12.67 -15.95 -6.25
N LEU A 179 -11.47 -15.80 -6.83
CA LEU A 179 -10.47 -14.82 -6.34
C LEU A 179 -10.97 -13.38 -6.49
N MET A 180 -11.66 -13.06 -7.58
CA MET A 180 -12.28 -11.75 -7.79
C MET A 180 -13.36 -11.47 -6.75
N ASP A 181 -14.18 -12.47 -6.40
CA ASP A 181 -15.21 -12.31 -5.37
C ASP A 181 -14.60 -12.19 -3.97
N GLU A 182 -13.59 -12.99 -3.62
CA GLU A 182 -12.87 -12.90 -2.33
C GLU A 182 -12.24 -11.52 -2.14
N TYR A 183 -11.51 -11.03 -3.15
CA TYR A 183 -10.93 -9.69 -3.13
C TYR A 183 -12.00 -8.60 -3.01
N ALA A 184 -13.09 -8.71 -3.75
CA ALA A 184 -14.15 -7.72 -3.69
C ALA A 184 -14.89 -7.71 -2.35
N ARG A 185 -15.08 -8.87 -1.70
CA ARG A 185 -15.63 -8.97 -0.34
C ARG A 185 -14.70 -8.33 0.69
N ASN A 186 -13.40 -8.56 0.58
CA ASN A 186 -12.42 -7.91 1.45
C ASN A 186 -12.40 -6.39 1.23
N LEU A 187 -12.41 -5.92 -0.02
CA LEU A 187 -12.48 -4.50 -0.34
C LEU A 187 -13.76 -3.85 0.19
N SER A 188 -14.90 -4.53 0.07
CA SER A 188 -16.19 -4.05 0.60
C SER A 188 -16.15 -3.99 2.14
N SER A 189 -15.54 -5.00 2.78
CA SER A 189 -15.34 -5.01 4.24
C SER A 189 -14.44 -3.87 4.70
N LEU A 190 -13.37 -3.59 3.94
CA LEU A 190 -12.49 -2.45 4.19
C LEU A 190 -13.24 -1.12 4.04
N TYR A 191 -14.05 -0.99 2.98
CA TYR A 191 -14.88 0.18 2.77
C TYR A 191 -15.84 0.43 3.94
N VAL A 192 -16.57 -0.60 4.39
CA VAL A 192 -17.48 -0.49 5.54
C VAL A 192 -16.74 -0.16 6.83
N LEU A 193 -15.61 -0.81 7.10
CA LEU A 193 -14.78 -0.54 8.28
C LEU A 193 -14.32 0.92 8.32
N VAL A 194 -13.94 1.47 7.16
CA VAL A 194 -13.55 2.88 7.07
C VAL A 194 -14.78 3.77 7.19
N LEU A 195 -15.90 3.47 6.52
CA LEU A 195 -17.12 4.28 6.56
C LEU A 195 -17.72 4.42 7.97
N GLN A 196 -17.83 3.31 8.71
CA GLN A 196 -18.37 3.30 10.08
C GLN A 196 -17.60 4.19 11.05
N LYS A 197 -16.36 4.57 10.70
CA LYS A 197 -15.50 5.45 11.51
C LYS A 197 -15.74 6.94 11.24
N TYR A 198 -16.38 7.29 10.12
CA TYR A 198 -16.64 8.67 9.70
C TYR A 198 -18.11 9.10 9.86
N GLN A 199 -18.94 8.25 10.47
CA GLN A 199 -20.25 8.60 11.04
C GLN A 199 -20.10 8.86 12.54
#